data_AF-B4GD23-F1
#
_entry.id   AF-B4GD23-F1
#
_cell.length_a   1.000
_cell.length_b   1.000
_cell.length_c   1.000
_cell.angle_alpha   90.00
_cell.angle_beta   90.00
_cell.angle_gamma   90.00
#
_symmetry.space_group_name_H-M   'P 1'
#
loop_
_entity.id
_entity.type
_entity.pdbx_description
1 polymer ?
#
loop_
_entity_poly.entity_id
_entity_poly.type
_entity_poly.pdbx_seq_one_letter_code
_entity_poly.pdbx_strand_id
1 'polypeptide(L)'
;MILVTPAVAEPLPGWVDNMNGPTGVLIGAGKGVIRSMICNGELRSEVIPVDIAINGLILLPYHNSFVEKRSLQIPVYNLTVDDAKKRTWKWIMDVGRDLGKKYPFEVGLWYPDGNITSSKLYHTFCTIMFMWLPAYIIDFLLLIFGQRRFMVRVQTKVSMGLEVLQFFTTRNWDFKSTHFEQIYQELDETDRQIFKINSNDVDDYEYMKQSILGGRQYVMKEPLTSLPKSRIQLRFMYVLDRICKTLIMTGLLYWSSQKLGLIELVRNGLFVSK
;
A
#
# COMPACT_ATOMS: atom_id res chain seq x y z
N MET A 1 15.22 5.78 4.63
CA MET A 1 14.55 6.71 3.68
C MET A 1 13.19 7.01 4.26
N ILE A 2 12.76 8.25 4.15
CA ILE A 2 11.45 8.71 4.60
C ILE A 2 10.54 8.70 3.39
N LEU A 3 9.39 8.04 3.48
CA LEU A 3 8.47 7.91 2.36
C LEU A 3 7.53 9.11 2.34
N VAL A 4 7.50 9.82 1.21
CA VAL A 4 6.55 10.92 1.03
C VAL A 4 5.17 10.35 0.72
N THR A 5 4.16 10.90 1.37
CA THR A 5 2.75 10.48 1.31
C THR A 5 1.86 11.67 0.93
N PRO A 6 0.57 11.44 0.61
CA PRO A 6 -0.33 12.51 0.21
C PRO A 6 -0.41 13.66 1.22
N ALA A 7 -0.87 14.82 0.76
CA ALA A 7 -0.99 15.99 1.62
C ALA A 7 -1.96 15.75 2.79
N VAL A 8 -1.65 16.31 3.96
CA VAL A 8 -2.59 16.37 5.08
C VAL A 8 -3.66 17.44 4.82
N ALA A 9 -3.23 18.64 4.41
CA ALA A 9 -4.08 19.81 4.28
C ALA A 9 -3.89 20.53 2.94
N GLU A 10 -2.65 20.83 2.54
CA GLU A 10 -2.38 21.72 1.40
C GLU A 10 -1.72 21.00 0.21
N PRO A 11 -2.05 21.34 -1.05
CA PRO A 11 -3.07 22.32 -1.47
C PRO A 11 -4.50 21.84 -1.24
N LEU A 12 -4.70 20.52 -1.09
CA LEU A 12 -5.97 19.89 -0.73
C LEU A 12 -5.69 18.62 0.10
N PRO A 13 -6.58 18.23 1.03
CA PRO A 13 -6.43 16.99 1.78
C PRO A 13 -6.35 15.76 0.86
N GLY A 14 -5.40 14.87 1.14
CA GLY A 14 -5.14 13.66 0.37
C GLY A 14 -4.54 13.92 -1.02
N TRP A 15 -4.13 15.15 -1.35
CA TRP A 15 -3.56 15.45 -2.66
C TRP A 15 -2.28 14.67 -2.93
N VAL A 16 -2.20 14.06 -4.10
CA VAL A 16 -1.02 13.36 -4.63
C VAL A 16 -1.12 13.29 -6.16
N ASP A 17 0.00 13.46 -6.83
CA ASP A 17 0.09 13.61 -8.29
C ASP A 17 0.42 12.31 -9.03
N ASN A 18 0.93 11.29 -8.33
CA ASN A 18 1.44 10.07 -8.95
C ASN A 18 1.20 8.79 -8.12
N MET A 19 1.55 7.64 -8.70
CA MET A 19 1.47 6.31 -8.07
C MET A 19 2.81 5.87 -7.47
N ASN A 20 3.69 6.80 -7.08
CA ASN A 20 4.99 6.42 -6.53
C ASN A 20 4.86 6.00 -5.06
N GLY A 21 5.72 5.06 -4.65
CA GLY A 21 5.86 4.66 -3.26
C GLY A 21 4.55 4.15 -2.62
N PRO A 22 4.16 4.64 -1.43
CA PRO A 22 2.98 4.17 -0.70
C PRO A 22 1.66 4.27 -1.47
N THR A 23 1.47 5.34 -2.25
CA THR A 23 0.23 5.57 -3.02
C THR A 23 0.03 4.48 -4.08
N GLY A 24 1.11 4.08 -4.77
CA GLY A 24 1.06 2.99 -5.74
C GLY A 24 0.73 1.65 -5.11
N VAL A 25 1.29 1.35 -3.93
CA VAL A 25 0.97 0.12 -3.19
C VAL A 25 -0.49 0.11 -2.76
N LEU A 26 -0.99 1.22 -2.21
CA LEU A 26 -2.36 1.38 -1.77
C LEU A 26 -3.36 1.11 -2.92
N ILE A 27 -3.14 1.76 -4.07
CA ILE A 27 -3.98 1.60 -5.26
C ILE A 27 -3.84 0.19 -5.84
N GLY A 28 -2.62 -0.30 -6.00
CA GLY A 28 -2.34 -1.63 -6.56
C GLY A 28 -2.92 -2.76 -5.72
N ALA A 29 -2.81 -2.67 -4.39
CA ALA A 29 -3.44 -3.61 -3.47
C ALA A 29 -4.96 -3.46 -3.47
N GLY A 30 -5.48 -2.23 -3.43
CA GLY A 30 -6.91 -1.93 -3.43
C GLY A 30 -7.64 -2.36 -4.71
N LYS A 31 -6.95 -2.39 -5.85
CA LYS A 31 -7.47 -2.94 -7.12
C LYS A 31 -7.17 -4.43 -7.30
N GLY A 32 -6.57 -5.09 -6.32
CA GLY A 32 -6.25 -6.52 -6.35
C GLY A 32 -5.17 -6.91 -7.36
N VAL A 33 -4.34 -5.98 -7.81
CA VAL A 33 -3.18 -6.24 -8.67
C VAL A 33 -2.01 -6.78 -7.85
N ILE A 34 -1.78 -6.19 -6.67
CA ILE A 34 -0.77 -6.63 -5.71
C ILE A 34 -1.39 -7.68 -4.79
N ARG A 35 -0.79 -8.88 -4.78
CA ARG A 35 -1.29 -10.03 -4.01
C ARG A 35 -0.37 -10.42 -2.87
N SER A 36 0.91 -10.09 -2.99
CA SER A 36 1.90 -10.35 -1.96
C SER A 36 2.96 -9.24 -1.99
N MET A 37 3.42 -8.85 -0.81
CA MET A 37 4.53 -7.91 -0.65
C MET A 37 5.43 -8.37 0.50
N ILE A 38 6.74 -8.36 0.29
CA ILE A 38 7.68 -8.61 1.37
C ILE A 38 7.71 -7.40 2.30
N CYS A 39 7.36 -7.61 3.56
CA CYS A 39 7.34 -6.58 4.59
C CYS A 39 7.38 -7.23 5.97
N ASN A 40 8.11 -6.64 6.90
CA ASN A 40 8.03 -7.00 8.31
C ASN A 40 7.00 -6.09 9.00
N GLY A 41 5.85 -6.68 9.33
CA GLY A 41 4.70 -5.98 9.91
C GLY A 41 4.99 -5.30 11.25
N GLU A 42 5.99 -5.77 12.01
CA GLU A 42 6.34 -5.24 13.33
C GLU A 42 7.23 -4.00 13.27
N LEU A 43 7.81 -3.73 12.10
CA LEU A 43 8.64 -2.53 11.91
C LEU A 43 7.75 -1.29 11.79
N ARG A 44 8.28 -0.18 12.30
CA ARG A 44 7.65 1.14 12.26
C ARG A 44 7.88 1.81 10.92
N SER A 45 6.87 2.49 10.41
CA SER A 45 6.90 3.23 9.15
C SER A 45 7.44 4.64 9.36
N GLU A 46 8.35 5.07 8.48
CA GLU A 46 8.78 6.45 8.34
C GLU A 46 8.07 7.07 7.13
N VAL A 47 6.93 7.72 7.36
CA VAL A 47 6.11 8.33 6.32
C VAL A 47 5.88 9.79 6.65
N ILE A 48 6.04 10.68 5.67
CA ILE A 48 5.79 12.11 5.86
C ILE A 48 4.83 12.63 4.80
N PRO A 49 3.81 13.41 5.17
CA PRO A 49 2.97 14.12 4.21
C PRO A 49 3.78 15.11 3.36
N VAL A 50 3.43 15.25 2.09
CA VAL A 50 4.16 16.10 1.14
C VAL A 50 4.13 17.58 1.52
N ASP A 51 3.03 18.08 2.05
CA ASP A 51 2.87 19.46 2.51
C ASP A 51 3.76 19.79 3.71
N ILE A 52 3.83 18.87 4.67
CA ILE A 52 4.76 18.99 5.80
C ILE A 52 6.21 18.98 5.32
N ALA A 53 6.54 18.13 4.34
CA ALA A 53 7.87 18.09 3.74
C ALA A 53 8.25 19.40 3.05
N ILE A 54 7.31 20.00 2.32
CA ILE A 54 7.50 21.27 1.63
C ILE A 54 7.62 22.43 2.63
N ASN A 55 6.78 22.48 3.66
CA ASN A 55 6.86 23.50 4.71
C ASN A 55 8.21 23.47 5.42
N GLY A 56 8.72 22.28 5.74
CA GLY A 56 10.07 22.12 6.29
C GLY A 56 11.13 22.66 5.34
N LEU A 57 11.04 22.35 4.04
CA LEU A 57 11.98 22.84 3.03
C LEU A 57 11.97 24.37 2.88
N ILE A 58 10.81 25.02 3.03
CA ILE A 58 10.66 26.48 2.96
C ILE A 58 11.22 27.16 4.22
N LEU A 59 11.02 26.57 5.39
CA LEU A 59 11.47 27.15 6.66
C LEU A 59 12.99 27.09 6.85
N LEU A 60 13.66 26.08 6.31
CA LEU A 60 15.11 25.93 6.43
C LEU A 60 15.91 27.16 5.96
N PRO A 61 15.71 27.72 4.76
CA PRO A 61 16.44 28.91 4.33
C PRO A 61 16.06 30.16 5.14
N TYR A 62 14.80 30.29 5.57
CA TYR A 62 14.36 31.37 6.44
C TYR A 62 15.08 31.34 7.79
N HIS A 63 15.07 30.18 8.46
CA HIS A 63 15.80 29.94 9.71
C HIS A 63 17.30 30.26 9.57
N ASN A 64 17.92 29.74 8.51
CA ASN A 64 19.33 29.98 8.23
C ASN A 64 19.66 31.45 7.90
N SER A 65 18.68 32.27 7.54
CA SER A 65 18.90 33.69 7.24
C SER A 65 19.20 34.53 8.49
N PHE A 66 18.77 34.08 9.66
CA PHE A 66 19.02 34.73 10.95
C PHE A 66 20.38 34.37 11.57
N VAL A 67 21.09 33.39 11.01
CA VAL A 67 22.38 32.93 11.54
C VAL A 67 23.47 33.94 11.18
N GLU A 68 23.87 34.77 12.14
CA GLU A 68 24.90 35.81 11.96
C GLU A 68 26.29 35.23 11.60
N LYS A 69 26.64 34.08 12.17
CA LYS A 69 27.92 33.40 11.92
C LYS A 69 27.68 32.03 11.32
N ARG A 70 27.95 31.92 10.02
CA ARG A 70 27.89 30.63 9.31
C ARG A 70 29.03 29.73 9.78
N SER A 71 28.68 28.56 10.30
CA SER A 71 29.64 27.50 10.60
C SER A 71 30.32 27.03 9.32
N LEU A 72 31.59 26.61 9.42
CA LEU A 72 32.28 25.90 8.33
C LEU A 72 31.65 24.53 8.05
N GLN A 73 30.95 23.96 9.05
CA GLN A 73 30.17 22.73 8.89
C GLN A 73 28.76 23.08 8.45
N ILE A 74 28.35 22.54 7.30
CA ILE A 74 26.98 22.71 6.78
C ILE A 74 26.03 21.91 7.68
N PRO A 75 25.02 22.56 8.30
CA PRO A 75 24.06 21.86 9.13
C PRO A 75 23.21 20.91 8.28
N VAL A 76 22.98 19.69 8.81
CA VAL A 76 22.08 18.70 8.20
C VAL A 76 20.82 18.61 9.05
N TYR A 77 19.68 18.74 8.39
CA TYR A 77 18.35 18.68 9.00
C TYR A 77 17.62 17.44 8.49
N ASN A 78 17.26 16.54 9.40
CA ASN A 78 16.40 15.41 9.09
C ASN A 78 14.98 15.74 9.49
N LEU A 79 14.08 15.79 8.51
CA LEU A 79 12.66 15.97 8.75
C LEU A 79 11.99 14.60 8.88
N THR A 80 11.60 14.23 10.10
CA THR A 80 11.06 12.89 10.42
C THR A 80 9.74 13.00 11.18
N VAL A 81 9.06 11.88 11.35
CA VAL A 81 7.90 11.80 12.25
C VAL A 81 8.38 11.52 13.68
N ASP A 82 7.68 12.08 14.66
CA ASP A 82 7.88 11.77 16.07
C ASP A 82 7.74 10.25 16.31
N ASP A 83 8.64 9.67 17.11
CA ASP A 83 8.61 8.25 17.48
C ASP A 83 7.26 7.79 18.05
N ALA A 84 6.55 8.66 18.78
CA ALA A 84 5.23 8.37 19.33
C ALA A 84 4.13 8.25 18.24
N LYS A 85 4.34 8.88 17.08
CA LYS A 85 3.41 8.90 15.95
C LYS A 85 3.70 7.84 14.91
N LYS A 86 4.87 7.22 14.94
CA LYS A 86 5.21 6.12 14.03
C LYS A 86 4.30 4.92 14.25
N ARG A 87 3.69 4.43 13.16
CA ARG A 87 2.82 3.25 13.16
C ARG A 87 3.54 2.04 12.61
N THR A 88 3.14 0.84 13.03
CA THR A 88 3.70 -0.40 12.46
C THR A 88 3.11 -0.65 11.08
N TRP A 89 3.86 -1.30 10.20
CA TRP A 89 3.33 -1.70 8.88
C TRP A 89 2.09 -2.60 9.01
N LYS A 90 2.02 -3.42 10.05
CA LYS A 90 0.83 -4.22 10.38
C LYS A 90 -0.39 -3.32 10.63
N TRP A 91 -0.26 -2.29 11.46
CA TRP A 91 -1.34 -1.34 11.72
C TRP A 91 -1.81 -0.64 10.42
N ILE A 92 -0.86 -0.18 9.60
CA ILE A 92 -1.15 0.46 8.30
C ILE A 92 -1.94 -0.49 7.39
N MET A 93 -1.55 -1.77 7.32
CA MET A 93 -2.22 -2.77 6.50
C MET A 93 -3.63 -3.09 7.01
N ASP A 94 -3.82 -3.21 8.33
CA ASP A 94 -5.12 -3.51 8.93
C ASP A 94 -6.11 -2.35 8.73
N VAL A 95 -5.67 -1.12 8.99
CA VAL A 95 -6.44 0.11 8.75
C VAL A 95 -6.73 0.30 7.26
N GLY A 96 -5.73 0.11 6.40
CA GLY A 96 -5.88 0.18 4.95
C GLY A 96 -6.88 -0.85 4.41
N ARG A 97 -6.93 -2.06 4.98
CA ARG A 97 -7.90 -3.10 4.61
C ARG A 97 -9.33 -2.73 5.05
N ASP A 98 -9.51 -2.19 6.24
CA ASP A 98 -10.82 -1.71 6.71
C ASP A 98 -11.32 -0.55 5.84
N LEU A 99 -10.51 0.48 5.65
CA LEU A 99 -10.84 1.62 4.83
C LEU A 99 -11.03 1.24 3.36
N GLY A 100 -10.24 0.30 2.83
CA GLY A 100 -10.39 -0.22 1.47
C GLY A 100 -11.73 -0.92 1.23
N LYS A 101 -12.38 -1.49 2.26
CA LYS A 101 -13.75 -2.02 2.16
C LYS A 101 -14.80 -0.90 2.19
N LYS A 102 -14.56 0.16 2.97
CA LYS A 102 -15.46 1.32 3.13
C LYS A 102 -15.40 2.26 1.93
N TYR A 103 -14.23 2.42 1.33
CA TYR A 103 -13.92 3.33 0.21
C TYR A 103 -13.18 2.59 -0.94
N PRO A 104 -13.80 1.54 -1.54
CA PRO A 104 -13.12 0.61 -2.47
C PRO A 104 -12.99 1.18 -3.88
N PHE A 105 -11.81 1.18 -4.50
CA PHE A 105 -11.61 1.73 -5.85
C PHE A 105 -12.64 1.20 -6.87
N GLU A 106 -12.91 1.94 -7.94
CA GLU A 106 -13.68 1.40 -9.06
C GLU A 106 -12.98 0.17 -9.65
N VAL A 107 -13.78 -0.68 -10.33
CA VAL A 107 -13.44 -1.98 -10.92
C VAL A 107 -11.94 -2.28 -10.91
N GLY A 108 -11.54 -3.12 -9.96
CA GLY A 108 -10.19 -3.67 -9.88
C GLY A 108 -9.99 -4.87 -10.79
N LEU A 109 -8.76 -5.36 -10.86
CA LEU A 109 -8.42 -6.61 -11.53
C LEU A 109 -9.03 -7.82 -10.80
N TRP A 110 -8.94 -7.83 -9.47
CA TRP A 110 -9.45 -8.91 -8.64
C TRP A 110 -9.84 -8.39 -7.25
N TYR A 111 -10.50 -9.22 -6.44
CA TYR A 111 -10.87 -8.85 -5.07
C TYR A 111 -9.61 -8.55 -4.23
N PRO A 112 -9.51 -7.42 -3.52
CA PRO A 112 -8.31 -7.00 -2.79
C PRO A 112 -8.12 -7.78 -1.47
N ASP A 113 -7.54 -8.97 -1.55
CA ASP A 113 -7.14 -9.79 -0.40
C ASP A 113 -5.66 -10.18 -0.40
N GLY A 114 -4.82 -9.36 -1.02
CA GLY A 114 -3.37 -9.47 -0.87
C GLY A 114 -2.92 -9.31 0.58
N ASN A 115 -1.73 -9.82 0.90
CA ASN A 115 -1.16 -9.73 2.25
C ASN A 115 0.34 -9.39 2.25
N ILE A 116 0.81 -8.84 3.36
CA ILE A 116 2.24 -8.70 3.64
C ILE A 116 2.80 -10.01 4.22
N THR A 117 4.07 -10.28 3.95
CA THR A 117 4.76 -11.47 4.47
C THR A 117 6.24 -11.21 4.67
N SER A 118 6.83 -11.83 5.70
CA SER A 118 8.29 -11.89 5.87
C SER A 118 8.92 -13.12 5.18
N SER A 119 8.10 -14.13 4.85
CA SER A 119 8.56 -15.35 4.19
C SER A 119 8.74 -15.14 2.68
N LYS A 120 9.99 -15.22 2.21
CA LYS A 120 10.35 -15.15 0.79
C LYS A 120 9.73 -16.30 -0.01
N LEU A 121 9.70 -17.51 0.54
CA LEU A 121 9.13 -18.68 -0.16
C LEU A 121 7.63 -18.48 -0.42
N TYR A 122 6.89 -18.08 0.61
CA TYR A 122 5.46 -17.80 0.48
C TYR A 122 5.21 -16.64 -0.48
N HIS A 123 6.01 -15.58 -0.40
CA HIS A 123 5.93 -14.47 -1.33
C HIS A 123 6.13 -14.92 -2.78
N THR A 124 7.20 -15.65 -3.08
CA THR A 124 7.50 -16.16 -4.43
C THR A 124 6.37 -17.02 -4.95
N PHE A 125 5.84 -17.94 -4.14
CA PHE A 125 4.68 -18.75 -4.51
C PHE A 125 3.47 -17.89 -4.89
N CYS A 126 3.10 -16.93 -4.02
CA CYS A 126 1.97 -16.05 -4.29
C CYS A 126 2.16 -15.17 -5.52
N THR A 127 3.37 -14.66 -5.73
CA THR A 127 3.71 -13.81 -6.87
C THR A 127 3.63 -14.60 -8.18
N ILE A 128 4.12 -15.84 -8.22
CA ILE A 128 3.99 -16.69 -9.42
C ILE A 128 2.51 -17.05 -9.67
N MET A 129 1.81 -17.55 -8.66
CA MET A 129 0.45 -18.10 -8.82
C MET A 129 -0.64 -17.04 -8.99
N PHE A 130 -0.53 -15.91 -8.31
CA PHE A 130 -1.62 -14.93 -8.23
C PHE A 130 -1.30 -13.59 -8.88
N MET A 131 -0.05 -13.35 -9.30
CA MET A 131 0.33 -12.13 -10.02
C MET A 131 0.76 -12.42 -11.46
N TRP A 132 1.80 -13.24 -11.65
CA TRP A 132 2.36 -13.51 -12.99
C TRP A 132 1.52 -14.46 -13.83
N LEU A 133 1.14 -15.63 -13.29
CA LEU A 133 0.34 -16.61 -14.04
C LEU A 133 -0.98 -15.99 -14.56
N PRO A 134 -1.78 -15.26 -13.74
CA PRO A 134 -2.97 -14.58 -14.25
C PRO A 134 -2.65 -13.52 -15.30
N ALA A 135 -1.53 -12.80 -15.16
CA ALA A 135 -1.14 -11.78 -16.14
C ALA A 135 -0.83 -12.38 -17.53
N TYR A 136 -0.12 -13.51 -17.58
CA TYR A 136 0.12 -14.22 -18.82
C TYR A 136 -1.16 -14.79 -19.43
N ILE A 137 -2.06 -15.36 -18.61
CA ILE A 137 -3.36 -15.86 -19.07
C ILE A 137 -4.19 -14.71 -19.68
N ILE A 138 -4.26 -13.56 -19.01
CA ILE A 138 -5.00 -12.40 -19.51
C ILE A 138 -4.41 -11.91 -20.83
N ASP A 139 -3.09 -11.72 -20.92
CA ASP A 139 -2.46 -11.28 -22.17
C ASP A 139 -2.60 -12.32 -23.30
N PHE A 140 -2.62 -13.61 -22.99
CA PHE A 140 -2.88 -14.66 -23.96
C PHE A 140 -4.33 -14.61 -24.48
N LEU A 141 -5.31 -14.41 -23.61
CA LEU A 141 -6.70 -14.23 -24.03
C LEU A 141 -6.86 -12.97 -24.87
N LEU A 142 -6.25 -11.85 -24.46
CA LEU A 142 -6.25 -10.62 -25.25
C LEU A 142 -5.64 -10.84 -26.63
N LEU A 143 -4.56 -11.63 -26.75
CA LEU A 143 -3.98 -12.00 -28.03
C LEU A 143 -4.96 -12.76 -28.92
N ILE A 144 -5.66 -13.76 -28.38
CA ILE A 144 -6.67 -14.54 -29.12
C ILE A 144 -7.80 -13.63 -29.63
N PHE A 145 -8.24 -12.67 -28.81
CA PHE A 145 -9.30 -11.73 -29.16
C PHE A 145 -8.81 -10.51 -29.97
N GLY A 146 -7.56 -10.51 -30.45
CA GLY A 146 -6.99 -9.40 -31.23
C GLY A 146 -6.84 -8.08 -30.45
N GLN A 147 -6.88 -8.13 -29.12
CA GLN A 147 -6.77 -6.98 -28.22
C GLN A 147 -5.32 -6.70 -27.82
N ARG A 148 -5.05 -5.46 -27.41
CA ARG A 148 -3.72 -5.04 -26.97
C ARG A 148 -3.36 -5.67 -25.62
N ARG A 149 -2.29 -6.48 -25.61
CA ARG A 149 -1.64 -7.04 -24.41
C ARG A 149 -1.05 -5.94 -23.52
N PHE A 150 -1.29 -6.01 -22.22
CA PHE A 150 -0.77 -5.01 -21.28
C PHE A 150 -0.48 -5.54 -19.88
N MET A 151 -1.03 -6.69 -19.49
CA MET A 151 -1.04 -7.14 -18.11
C MET A 151 0.34 -7.55 -17.61
N VAL A 152 1.16 -8.20 -18.46
CA VAL A 152 2.55 -8.53 -18.13
C VAL A 152 3.35 -7.25 -17.89
N ARG A 153 3.17 -6.22 -18.72
CA ARG A 153 3.84 -4.92 -18.55
C ARG A 153 3.45 -4.22 -17.25
N VAL A 154 2.18 -4.33 -16.86
CA VAL A 154 1.71 -3.83 -15.56
C VAL A 154 2.39 -4.58 -14.42
N GLN A 155 2.43 -5.92 -14.46
CA GLN A 155 3.10 -6.70 -13.41
C GLN A 155 4.60 -6.44 -13.33
N THR A 156 5.29 -6.21 -14.46
CA THR A 156 6.71 -5.82 -14.44
C THR A 156 6.91 -4.52 -13.65
N LYS A 157 6.08 -3.49 -13.90
CA LYS A 157 6.16 -2.22 -13.14
C LYS A 157 5.88 -2.41 -11.66
N VAL A 158 4.87 -3.22 -11.33
CA VAL A 158 4.53 -3.57 -9.94
C VAL A 158 5.70 -4.27 -9.25
N SER A 159 6.30 -5.27 -9.91
CA SER A 159 7.43 -6.03 -9.38
C SER A 159 8.63 -5.13 -9.09
N MET A 160 9.00 -4.25 -10.02
CA MET A 160 10.10 -3.29 -9.82
C MET A 160 9.82 -2.34 -8.65
N GLY A 161 8.59 -1.82 -8.54
CA GLY A 161 8.20 -0.94 -7.44
C GLY A 161 8.25 -1.64 -6.07
N LEU A 162 7.77 -2.89 -5.99
CA LEU A 162 7.80 -3.68 -4.76
C LEU A 162 9.23 -4.05 -4.35
N GLU A 163 10.12 -4.33 -5.31
CA GLU A 163 11.53 -4.63 -5.05
C GLU A 163 12.26 -3.43 -4.42
N VAL A 164 12.03 -2.22 -4.97
CA VAL A 164 12.57 -0.98 -4.38
C VAL A 164 12.03 -0.76 -2.97
N LEU A 165 10.73 -0.99 -2.76
CA LEU A 165 10.09 -0.80 -1.45
C LEU A 165 10.55 -1.80 -0.40
N GLN A 166 10.88 -3.03 -0.81
CA GLN A 166 11.31 -4.09 0.10
C GLN A 166 12.49 -3.67 0.97
N PHE A 167 13.43 -2.89 0.44
CA PHE A 167 14.58 -2.43 1.21
C PHE A 167 14.16 -1.62 2.45
N PHE A 168 13.07 -0.86 2.34
CA PHE A 168 12.55 0.02 3.38
C PHE A 168 11.56 -0.67 4.32
N THR A 169 10.77 -1.62 3.82
CA THR A 169 9.75 -2.33 4.62
C THR A 169 10.27 -3.51 5.42
N THR A 170 11.55 -3.88 5.26
CA THR A 170 12.18 -4.99 6.01
C THR A 170 13.31 -4.56 6.95
N ARG A 171 13.58 -3.25 7.07
CA ARG A 171 14.64 -2.70 7.94
C ARG A 171 14.06 -1.66 8.87
N ASN A 172 14.56 -1.62 10.10
CA ASN A 172 14.25 -0.53 11.01
C ASN A 172 15.10 0.69 10.64
N TRP A 173 14.50 1.87 10.72
CA TRP A 173 15.18 3.12 10.45
C TRP A 173 14.97 4.03 11.66
N ASP A 174 16.08 4.45 12.28
CA ASP A 174 16.07 5.43 13.36
C ASP A 174 16.74 6.69 12.83
N PHE A 175 15.94 7.72 12.57
CA PHE A 175 16.40 9.03 12.14
C PHE A 175 16.29 10.00 13.30
N LYS A 176 17.38 10.71 13.61
CA LYS A 176 17.37 11.79 14.60
C LYS A 176 17.04 13.13 13.94
N SER A 177 16.02 13.79 14.45
CA SER A 177 15.46 15.08 14.00
C SER A 177 15.86 16.28 14.86
N THR A 178 16.84 16.14 15.75
CA THR A 178 17.18 17.13 16.79
C THR A 178 17.33 18.56 16.27
N HIS A 179 18.05 18.77 15.17
CA HIS A 179 18.21 20.11 14.58
C HIS A 179 16.92 20.66 13.98
N PHE A 180 16.06 19.80 13.44
CA PHE A 180 14.81 20.23 12.84
C PHE A 180 13.75 20.56 13.91
N GLU A 181 13.74 19.82 15.02
CA GLU A 181 12.88 20.12 16.17
C GLU A 181 13.19 21.47 16.82
N GLN A 182 14.48 21.88 16.83
CA GLN A 182 14.88 23.20 17.34
C GLN A 182 14.24 24.34 16.52
N ILE A 183 14.18 24.20 15.19
CA ILE A 183 13.54 25.20 14.32
C ILE A 183 12.08 25.39 14.75
N TYR A 184 11.35 24.31 15.02
CA TYR A 184 9.96 24.40 15.46
C TYR A 184 9.80 25.19 16.76
N GLN A 185 10.73 25.01 17.70
CA GLN A 185 10.73 25.70 19.00
C GLN A 185 11.00 27.20 18.86
N GLU A 186 11.77 27.61 17.86
CA GLU A 186 12.13 29.00 17.60
C GLU A 186 11.08 29.78 16.80
N LEU A 187 10.18 29.10 16.10
CA LEU A 187 9.07 29.75 15.38
C LEU A 187 8.06 30.37 16.34
N ASP A 188 7.55 31.54 15.98
CA ASP A 188 6.41 32.14 16.66
C ASP A 188 5.10 31.40 16.34
N GLU A 189 4.03 31.74 17.06
CA GLU A 189 2.75 31.05 16.91
C GLU A 189 2.12 31.27 15.53
N THR A 190 2.37 32.42 14.89
CA THR A 190 1.82 32.73 13.57
C THR A 190 2.49 31.88 12.50
N ASP A 191 3.82 31.82 12.50
CA ASP A 191 4.61 31.03 11.57
C ASP A 191 4.36 29.53 11.77
N ARG A 192 4.13 29.06 13.01
CA ARG A 192 3.75 27.66 13.26
C ARG A 192 2.42 27.27 12.64
N GLN A 193 1.46 28.19 12.58
CA GLN A 193 0.16 27.96 11.96
C GLN A 193 0.25 27.97 10.43
N ILE A 194 1.07 28.85 9.86
CA ILE A 194 1.29 28.96 8.41
C ILE A 194 2.12 27.76 7.92
N PHE A 195 3.25 27.50 8.56
CA PHE A 195 4.20 26.46 8.17
C PHE A 195 4.10 25.27 9.11
N LYS A 196 3.07 24.46 8.89
CA LYS A 196 2.90 23.21 9.63
C LYS A 196 4.00 22.21 9.27
N ILE A 197 4.90 21.95 10.22
CA ILE A 197 6.07 21.06 10.03
C ILE A 197 6.06 19.80 10.89
N ASN A 198 5.01 19.58 11.68
CA ASN A 198 4.78 18.31 12.36
C ASN A 198 3.36 17.81 12.08
N SER A 199 3.15 16.52 12.33
CA SER A 199 1.86 15.83 12.15
C SER A 199 1.29 15.35 13.49
N ASN A 200 1.73 15.93 14.61
CA ASN A 200 1.40 15.41 15.94
C ASN A 200 -0.09 15.51 16.26
N ASP A 201 -0.74 16.55 15.77
CA ASP A 201 -2.18 16.84 15.89
C ASP A 201 -3.04 16.14 14.82
N VAL A 202 -2.43 15.42 13.88
CA VAL A 202 -3.14 14.72 12.79
C VAL A 202 -3.63 13.37 13.29
N ASP A 203 -4.93 13.07 13.15
CA ASP A 203 -5.44 11.72 13.40
C ASP A 203 -5.01 10.76 12.27
N ASP A 204 -4.33 9.67 12.63
CA ASP A 204 -3.72 8.77 11.64
C ASP A 204 -4.78 7.99 10.85
N TYR A 205 -5.93 7.68 11.47
CA TYR A 205 -7.01 6.94 10.80
C TYR A 205 -7.72 7.83 9.76
N GLU A 206 -8.05 9.07 10.14
CA GLU A 206 -8.64 10.04 9.23
C GLU A 206 -7.64 10.42 8.12
N TYR A 207 -6.36 10.57 8.43
CA TYR A 207 -5.32 10.79 7.42
C TYR A 207 -5.22 9.64 6.40
N MET A 208 -5.25 8.38 6.86
CA MET A 208 -5.29 7.21 5.98
C MET A 208 -6.55 7.20 5.10
N LYS A 209 -7.71 7.60 5.66
CA LYS A 209 -8.96 7.74 4.90
C LYS A 209 -8.85 8.81 3.82
N GLN A 210 -8.34 10.00 4.15
CA GLN A 210 -8.14 11.08 3.18
C GLN A 210 -7.14 10.67 2.10
N SER A 211 -6.07 9.95 2.46
CA SER A 211 -5.11 9.41 1.49
C SER A 211 -5.74 8.42 0.51
N ILE A 212 -6.65 7.54 0.98
CA ILE A 212 -7.39 6.63 0.10
C ILE A 212 -8.34 7.39 -0.83
N LEU A 213 -9.09 8.36 -0.31
CA LEU A 213 -10.00 9.19 -1.12
C LEU A 213 -9.22 10.02 -2.13
N GLY A 214 -8.08 10.58 -1.74
CA GLY A 214 -7.16 11.31 -2.60
C GLY A 214 -6.58 10.43 -3.71
N GLY A 215 -6.19 9.19 -3.40
CA GLY A 215 -5.78 8.20 -4.40
C GLY A 215 -6.88 7.94 -5.44
N ARG A 216 -8.16 7.95 -5.05
CA ARG A 216 -9.27 7.87 -6.02
C ARG A 216 -9.36 9.12 -6.88
N GLN A 217 -9.47 10.28 -6.24
CA GLN A 217 -9.84 11.52 -6.93
C GLN A 217 -8.70 12.06 -7.79
N TYR A 218 -7.49 12.10 -7.24
CA TYR A 218 -6.37 12.78 -7.85
C TYR A 218 -5.54 11.87 -8.75
N VAL A 219 -5.41 10.59 -8.42
CA VAL A 219 -4.59 9.64 -9.20
C VAL A 219 -5.46 8.81 -10.15
N MET A 220 -6.48 8.13 -9.61
CA MET A 220 -7.35 7.28 -10.42
C MET A 220 -8.42 8.05 -11.20
N LYS A 221 -8.63 9.33 -10.89
CA LYS A 221 -9.68 10.19 -11.47
C LYS A 221 -11.09 9.60 -11.30
N GLU A 222 -11.31 8.90 -10.20
CA GLU A 222 -12.59 8.30 -9.82
C GLU A 222 -13.39 9.26 -8.92
N PRO A 223 -14.59 9.71 -9.32
CA PRO A 223 -15.38 10.65 -8.52
C PRO A 223 -15.94 9.97 -7.27
N LEU A 224 -16.03 10.69 -6.14
CA LEU A 224 -16.56 10.13 -4.89
C LEU A 224 -18.02 9.69 -4.99
N THR A 225 -18.77 10.27 -5.93
CA THR A 225 -20.16 9.89 -6.24
C THR A 225 -20.28 8.45 -6.75
N SER A 226 -19.18 7.84 -7.25
CA SER A 226 -19.19 6.44 -7.69
C SER A 226 -19.01 5.42 -6.55
N LEU A 227 -18.70 5.86 -5.33
CA LEU A 227 -18.48 4.97 -4.18
C LEU A 227 -19.60 3.95 -3.92
N PRO A 228 -20.90 4.30 -3.99
CA PRO A 228 -21.97 3.31 -3.85
C PRO A 228 -21.87 2.17 -4.88
N LYS A 229 -21.59 2.52 -6.15
CA LYS A 229 -21.38 1.54 -7.23
C LYS A 229 -20.13 0.69 -6.97
N SER A 230 -19.02 1.30 -6.57
CA SER A 230 -17.78 0.55 -6.28
C SER A 230 -17.95 -0.42 -5.12
N ARG A 231 -18.76 -0.11 -4.10
CA ARG A 231 -19.07 -1.04 -3.00
C ARG A 231 -19.86 -2.26 -3.49
N ILE A 232 -20.81 -2.08 -4.41
CA ILE A 232 -21.54 -3.19 -5.01
C ILE A 232 -20.59 -4.07 -5.83
N GLN A 233 -19.74 -3.45 -6.66
CA GLN A 233 -18.73 -4.15 -7.44
C GLN A 233 -17.77 -4.94 -6.54
N LEU A 234 -17.30 -4.36 -5.43
CA LEU A 234 -16.45 -5.05 -4.48
C LEU A 234 -17.14 -6.29 -3.88
N ARG A 235 -18.43 -6.21 -3.52
CA ARG A 235 -19.20 -7.37 -3.02
C ARG A 235 -19.32 -8.45 -4.08
N PHE A 236 -19.58 -8.10 -5.33
CA PHE A 236 -19.59 -9.06 -6.43
C PHE A 236 -18.22 -9.73 -6.59
N MET A 237 -17.13 -8.96 -6.61
CA MET A 237 -15.77 -9.48 -6.68
C MET A 237 -15.43 -10.37 -5.49
N TYR A 238 -15.92 -10.06 -4.29
CA TYR A 238 -15.76 -10.91 -3.12
C TYR A 238 -16.41 -12.28 -3.33
N VAL A 239 -17.67 -12.31 -3.79
CA VAL A 239 -18.39 -13.57 -4.07
C VAL A 239 -17.65 -14.36 -5.16
N LEU A 240 -17.27 -13.71 -6.26
CA LEU A 240 -16.49 -14.33 -7.33
C LEU A 240 -15.19 -14.94 -6.80
N ASP A 241 -14.43 -14.19 -6.01
CA ASP A 241 -13.18 -14.64 -5.41
C ASP A 241 -13.37 -15.86 -4.50
N ARG A 242 -14.40 -15.85 -3.64
CA ARG A 242 -14.72 -16.98 -2.77
C ARG A 242 -15.11 -18.22 -3.57
N ILE A 243 -15.96 -18.07 -4.59
CA ILE A 243 -16.36 -19.18 -5.46
C ILE A 243 -15.15 -19.75 -6.19
N CYS A 244 -14.34 -18.91 -6.85
CA CYS A 244 -13.15 -19.35 -7.56
C CYS A 244 -12.18 -20.11 -6.65
N LYS A 245 -11.89 -19.58 -5.46
CA LYS A 245 -11.00 -20.25 -4.49
C LYS A 245 -11.57 -21.58 -4.01
N THR A 246 -12.86 -21.63 -3.68
CA THR A 246 -13.51 -22.88 -3.26
C THR A 246 -13.48 -23.92 -4.38
N LEU A 247 -13.79 -23.56 -5.61
CA LEU A 247 -13.74 -24.47 -6.77
C LEU A 247 -12.33 -24.99 -7.04
N ILE A 248 -11.32 -24.11 -7.01
CA ILE A 248 -9.92 -24.50 -7.21
C ILE A 248 -9.47 -25.45 -6.09
N MET A 249 -9.73 -25.10 -4.82
CA MET A 249 -9.31 -25.92 -3.69
C MET A 249 -10.01 -27.28 -3.66
N THR A 250 -11.32 -27.32 -3.92
CA THR A 250 -12.08 -28.59 -3.99
C THR A 250 -11.62 -29.45 -5.16
N GLY A 251 -11.35 -28.85 -6.34
CA GLY A 251 -10.80 -29.54 -7.50
C GLY A 251 -9.40 -30.13 -7.22
N LEU A 252 -8.52 -29.37 -6.56
CA LEU A 252 -7.19 -29.85 -6.16
C LEU A 252 -7.29 -31.00 -5.15
N LEU A 253 -8.15 -30.87 -4.13
CA LEU A 253 -8.38 -31.93 -3.14
C LEU A 253 -8.93 -33.20 -3.79
N TYR A 254 -9.89 -33.07 -4.71
CA TYR A 254 -10.42 -34.18 -5.48
C TYR A 254 -9.33 -34.87 -6.31
N TRP A 255 -8.54 -34.09 -7.06
CA TRP A 255 -7.46 -34.63 -7.88
C TRP A 255 -6.39 -35.34 -7.04
N SER A 256 -5.97 -34.75 -5.92
CA SER A 256 -5.01 -35.35 -5.00
C SER A 256 -5.55 -36.62 -4.35
N SER A 257 -6.81 -36.63 -3.92
CA SER A 257 -7.44 -37.83 -3.33
C SER A 257 -7.60 -38.98 -4.32
N GLN A 258 -7.79 -38.70 -5.62
CA GLN A 258 -7.70 -39.72 -6.67
C GLN A 258 -6.29 -40.26 -6.82
N LYS A 259 -5.28 -39.39 -6.87
CA LYS A 259 -3.87 -39.80 -7.03
C LYS A 259 -3.32 -40.59 -5.84
N LEU A 260 -3.81 -40.30 -4.64
CA LEU A 260 -3.45 -41.01 -3.41
C LEU A 260 -4.31 -42.25 -3.14
N GLY A 261 -5.27 -42.58 -4.02
CA GLY A 261 -6.16 -43.73 -3.85
C GLY A 261 -7.15 -43.63 -2.68
N LEU A 262 -7.26 -42.45 -2.05
CA LEU A 262 -8.13 -42.24 -0.88
C LEU A 262 -9.61 -42.44 -1.22
N ILE A 263 -10.03 -42.01 -2.41
CA ILE A 263 -11.41 -42.20 -2.90
C ILE A 263 -11.70 -43.69 -3.08
N GLU A 264 -10.74 -44.47 -3.56
CA GLU A 264 -10.90 -45.92 -3.73
C GLU A 264 -10.90 -46.65 -2.38
N LEU A 265 -10.07 -46.21 -1.43
CA LEU A 265 -10.04 -46.71 -0.05
C LEU A 265 -11.38 -46.48 0.68
N VAL A 266 -11.95 -45.28 0.57
CA VAL A 266 -13.26 -44.95 1.15
C VAL A 266 -14.38 -45.72 0.45
N ARG A 267 -14.33 -45.82 -0.88
CA ARG A 267 -15.30 -46.61 -1.66
C ARG A 267 -15.25 -48.07 -1.23
N ASN A 268 -14.07 -48.68 -1.18
CA ASN A 268 -13.90 -50.09 -0.81
C ASN A 268 -14.23 -50.33 0.67
N GLY A 269 -13.88 -49.43 1.58
CA GLY A 269 -14.22 -49.53 3.01
C GLY A 269 -15.72 -49.46 3.31
N LEU A 270 -16.49 -48.70 2.53
CA LEU A 270 -17.95 -48.64 2.63
C LEU A 270 -18.64 -49.91 2.07
N PHE A 271 -18.02 -50.62 1.13
CA PHE A 271 -18.55 -51.85 0.55
C PHE A 271 -18.15 -53.13 1.31
N VAL A 272 -17.20 -53.07 2.25
CA VAL A 272 -16.80 -54.21 3.10
C VAL A 272 -17.65 -54.34 4.38
N SER A 273 -18.50 -53.36 4.69
CA SER A 273 -19.40 -53.38 5.86
C SER A 273 -20.81 -53.93 5.59
N LYS A 274 -21.02 -54.72 4.53
CA LYS A 274 -22.27 -55.46 4.29
C LYS A 274 -22.04 -56.96 4.29
#